data_AF-A0A8J6SFP7-F1
#
_entry.id   AF-A0A8J6SFP7-F1
#
_cell.length_a   1.000
_cell.length_b   1.000
_cell.length_c   1.000
_cell.angle_alpha   90.00
_cell.angle_beta   90.00
_cell.angle_gamma   90.00
#
_symmetry.space_group_name_H-M   'P 1'
#
loop_
_entity.id
_entity.type
_entity.pdbx_description
1 polymer ?
#
loop_
_entity_poly.entity_id
_entity_poly.type
_entity_poly.pdbx_seq_one_letter_code
_entity_poly.pdbx_strand_id
1 'polypeptide(L)' 'MDNYQFTPVQVGVPIIGETLEFLSDPNFIEKRYQQYGFIFKTRLIARPTVVMVGPEAAEVILSSHMNCFS' A
#
# COMPACT_ATOMS: atom_id res chain seq x y z
N MET A 1 -15.83 -15.88 -4.24
CA MET A 1 -15.10 -15.20 -3.14
C MET A 1 -13.64 -15.58 -3.33
N ASP A 2 -12.98 -14.84 -4.21
CA ASP A 2 -11.64 -15.15 -4.68
C ASP A 2 -10.63 -14.86 -3.58
N ASN A 3 -9.85 -15.89 -3.23
CA ASN A 3 -8.77 -15.82 -2.25
C ASN A 3 -7.74 -14.79 -2.73
N TYR A 4 -7.72 -13.62 -2.10
CA TYR A 4 -6.65 -12.65 -2.28
C TYR A 4 -5.37 -13.22 -1.67
N GLN A 5 -4.55 -13.89 -2.50
CA GLN A 5 -3.26 -14.43 -2.11
C GLN A 5 -2.33 -13.27 -1.77
N PHE A 6 -2.16 -13.01 -0.48
CA PHE A 6 -1.21 -12.03 0.04
C PHE A 6 0.21 -12.54 -0.25
N THR A 7 0.84 -12.06 -1.32
CA THR A 7 2.24 -12.37 -1.59
C THR A 7 3.10 -11.77 -0.46
N PRO A 8 4.03 -12.55 0.12
CA PRO A 8 4.86 -12.07 1.22
C PRO A 8 5.69 -10.87 0.72
N VAL A 9 5.47 -9.71 1.34
CA VAL A 9 6.22 -8.47 1.10
C VAL A 9 7.71 -8.79 1.19
N GLN A 10 8.45 -8.55 0.11
CA GLN A 10 9.91 -8.59 0.14
C GLN A 10 10.38 -7.54 1.14
N VAL A 11 10.93 -8.01 2.27
CA VAL A 11 11.48 -7.16 3.31
C VAL A 11 12.81 -6.64 2.78
N GLY A 12 12.75 -5.55 1.99
CA GLY A 12 13.93 -4.75 1.68
C GLY A 12 14.61 -4.30 2.97
N VAL A 13 15.91 -3.95 2.87
CA VAL A 13 16.81 -3.59 3.98
C VAL A 13 16.04 -2.83 5.08
N PRO A 14 16.03 -3.35 6.32
CA PRO A 14 15.14 -2.87 7.35
C PRO A 14 15.43 -1.39 7.56
N ILE A 15 14.39 -0.56 7.40
CA ILE A 15 14.31 0.88 7.69
C ILE A 15 14.46 1.82 6.48
N ILE A 16 15.27 1.53 5.45
CA ILE A 16 15.58 2.55 4.41
C ILE A 16 15.08 2.21 3.00
N GLY A 17 14.95 0.92 2.63
CA GLY A 17 14.71 0.52 1.24
C GLY A 17 13.46 1.16 0.61
N GLU A 18 12.28 0.85 1.15
CA GLU A 18 11.02 1.33 0.56
C GLU A 18 10.78 2.83 0.76
N THR A 19 11.32 3.41 1.83
CA THR A 19 11.14 4.84 2.12
C THR A 19 11.99 5.70 1.18
N LEU A 20 13.22 5.28 0.86
CA LEU A 20 14.05 5.98 -0.12
C LEU A 20 13.45 5.86 -1.53
N GLU A 21 13.03 4.67 -1.93
CA GLU A 21 12.35 4.45 -3.21
C GLU A 21 11.09 5.32 -3.32
N PHE A 22 10.26 5.39 -2.28
CA PHE A 22 9.10 6.27 -2.24
C PHE A 22 9.45 7.75 -2.42
N LEU A 23 10.55 8.23 -1.82
CA LEU A 23 10.97 9.63 -1.93
C LEU A 23 11.66 9.96 -3.26
N SER A 24 12.35 8.99 -3.87
CA SER A 24 13.13 9.19 -5.09
C SER A 24 12.38 8.87 -6.37
N ASP A 25 11.38 7.98 -6.31
CA ASP A 25 10.67 7.46 -7.47
C ASP A 25 9.21 7.96 -7.47
N PRO A 26 8.86 8.93 -8.34
CA PRO A 26 7.48 9.40 -8.44
C PRO A 26 6.51 8.30 -8.91
N ASN A 27 7.01 7.24 -9.54
CA ASN A 27 6.21 6.12 -10.02
C ASN A 27 6.14 4.96 -9.01
N PHE A 28 6.61 5.15 -7.77
CA PHE A 28 6.60 4.12 -6.74
C PHE A 28 5.21 3.49 -6.55
N ILE A 29 4.16 4.32 -6.44
CA ILE A 29 2.79 3.85 -6.23
C ILE A 29 2.28 3.06 -7.45
N GLU A 30 2.57 3.52 -8.67
CA GLU A 30 2.17 2.82 -9.90
C GLU A 30 2.85 1.45 -10.03
N LYS A 31 4.16 1.37 -9.76
CA LYS A 31 4.91 0.10 -9.79
C LYS A 31 4.35 -0.90 -8.78
N ARG A 32 4.03 -0.44 -7.57
CA ARG A 32 3.44 -1.29 -6.53
C ARG A 32 2.00 -1.69 -6.85
N TYR A 33 1.23 -0.79 -7.46
CA TYR A 33 -0.09 -1.11 -7.98
C TYR A 33 -0.03 -2.20 -9.06
N GLN A 34 0.90 -2.10 -10.01
CA GLN A 34 1.09 -3.12 -11.04
C GLN A 34 1.53 -4.47 -10.46
N GLN A 35 2.34 -4.45 -9.39
CA GLN A 35 2.88 -5.66 -8.78
C GLN A 35 1.91 -6.36 -7.82
N TYR A 36 1.13 -5.60 -7.05
CA TYR A 36 0.30 -6.12 -5.94
C TYR A 36 -1.20 -5.84 -6.11
N GLY A 37 -1.58 -4.94 -7.03
CA GLY A 37 -2.97 -4.56 -7.28
C GLY A 37 -3.41 -3.32 -6.50
N PHE A 38 -4.74 -3.13 -6.44
CA PHE A 38 -5.42 -1.95 -5.89
C PHE A 38 -5.28 -1.76 -4.37
N ILE A 39 -4.86 -2.79 -3.63
CA ILE A 39 -4.57 -2.71 -2.18
C ILE A 39 -3.23 -3.39 -1.92
N PHE A 40 -2.29 -2.70 -1.27
CA PHE A 40 -1.01 -3.31 -0.91
C PHE A 40 -0.44 -2.76 0.39
N LYS A 41 0.46 -3.53 1.01
CA LYS A 41 1.20 -3.12 2.20
C LYS A 41 2.63 -2.72 1.82
N THR A 42 3.13 -1.68 2.46
CA THR A 42 4.49 -1.19 2.33
C THR A 42 4.94 -0.57 3.64
N ARG A 43 6.22 -0.26 3.80
CA ARG A 43 6.74 0.45 4.96
C ARG A 43 7.25 1.83 4.55
N LEU A 44 6.45 2.87 4.80
CA LEU A 44 6.81 4.26 4.52
C LEU A 44 7.25 4.95 5.83
N ILE A 45 8.41 5.60 5.79
CA ILE A 45 8.97 6.37 6.92
C ILE A 45 9.02 5.48 8.19
N ALA A 46 9.54 4.27 8.02
CA ALA A 46 9.61 3.22 9.06
C ALA A 46 8.27 2.72 9.63
N ARG A 47 7.13 3.23 9.17
CA ARG A 47 5.79 2.82 9.63
C ARG A 47 5.16 1.85 8.64
N PRO A 48 4.48 0.78 9.13
CA PRO A 48 3.68 -0.07 8.26
C PRO A 48 2.50 0.74 7.72
N THR A 49 2.34 0.73 6.40
CA THR A 49 1.36 1.52 5.67
C THR A 49 0.60 0.63 4.70
N VAL A 50 -0.72 0.76 4.70
CA VAL A 50 -1.59 0.17 3.67
C VAL A 50 -1.92 1.26 2.67
N VAL A 51 -1.64 1.00 1.40
CA VAL A 51 -2.01 1.89 0.29
C VAL A 51 -3.18 1.27 -0.46
N MET A 52 -4.16 2.11 -0.78
CA MET A 52 -5.37 1.75 -1.51
C MET A 52 -5.55 2.73 -2.65
N VAL A 53 -5.73 2.22 -3.86
CA VAL A 53 -5.77 3.01 -5.10
C VAL A 53 -7.11 2.78 -5.79
N GLY A 54 -7.77 3.87 -6.18
CA GLY A 54 -9.01 3.83 -6.94
C GLY A 54 -10.28 4.11 -6.11
N PRO A 55 -11.38 4.47 -6.79
CA PRO A 55 -12.65 4.83 -6.13
C PRO A 55 -13.28 3.65 -5.39
N GLU A 56 -13.12 2.42 -5.87
CA GLU A 56 -13.69 1.22 -5.27
C GLU A 56 -13.10 0.97 -3.88
N ALA A 57 -11.77 1.14 -3.73
CA ALA A 57 -11.11 0.96 -2.44
C ALA A 57 -11.41 2.12 -1.47
N ALA A 58 -11.54 3.34 -1.99
CA ALA A 58 -11.95 4.50 -1.21
C ALA A 58 -13.40 4.36 -0.71
N GLU A 59 -14.32 3.89 -1.55
CA GLU A 59 -15.72 3.69 -1.20
C GLU A 59 -15.86 2.72 -0.03
N VAL A 60 -15.15 1.58 -0.05
CA VAL A 60 -15.18 0.60 1.05
C VAL A 60 -14.82 1.27 2.37
N ILE A 61 -13.74 2.04 2.44
CA ILE A 61 -13.31 2.66 3.69
C ILE A 61 -14.22 3.81 4.10
N LEU A 62 -14.54 4.70 3.17
CA LEU A 62 -15.27 5.92 3.48
C LEU A 62 -16.73 5.64 3.82
N SER A 63 -17.32 4.56 3.30
CA SER A 63 -18.70 4.18 3.60
C SER A 63 -18.84 3.42 4.93
N SER A 64 -17.82 2.67 5.37
CA SER A 64 -17.98 1.70 6.47
C SER A 64 -17.09 1.95 7.70
N HIS A 65 -15.97 2.67 7.55
CA HIS A 65 -14.97 2.82 8.62
C HIS A 65 -14.42 4.25 8.72
N MET A 66 -15.17 5.27 8.28
CA MET A 66 -14.76 6.68 8.38
C MET A 66 -14.31 7.07 9.79
N ASN A 67 -14.95 6.52 10.83
CA ASN A 67 -14.60 6.77 12.23
C ASN A 67 -13.24 6.19 12.67
N CYS A 68 -12.60 5.37 11.83
CA CYS A 68 -11.25 4.84 12.07
C CYS A 68 -10.14 5.77 11.54
N PHE A 69 -10.51 6.82 10.81
CA PHE A 69 -9.59 7.77 10.20
C PHE A 69 -9.92 9.18 10.71
N SER A 70 -8.90 10.03 10.87
CA SER A 70 -9.00 11.39 11.42
C SER A 70 -8.54 12.42 10.41
#